data_AF-A0A1H6YR73-F1
#
_entry.id   AF-A0A1H6YR73-F1
#
_cell.length_a   1.000
_cell.length_b   1.000
_cell.length_c   1.000
_cell.angle_alpha   90.00
_cell.angle_beta   90.00
_cell.angle_gamma   90.00
#
_symmetry.space_group_name_H-M   'P 1'
#
loop_
_entity.id
_entity.type
_entity.pdbx_description
1 polymer ?
#
loop_
_entity_poly.entity_id
_entity_poly.type
_entity_poly.pdbx_seq_one_letter_code
_entity_poly.pdbx_strand_id
1 'polypeptide(L)'
;MHINAAGSYSPAMHELPEDIFMNTSLFVDHKESCFSSTADILVPLEKGLLPTENYKGEIGDLILGKIKGRTSDSEITVFKNVGIAIQDLITA
;
A
#
# COMPACT_ATOMS: atom_id res chain seq x y z
N MET A 1 8.19 -13.07 -0.55
CA MET A 1 7.60 -12.51 -1.79
C MET A 1 7.36 -11.01 -1.61
N HIS A 2 7.46 -10.21 -2.68
CA HIS A 2 7.13 -8.78 -2.66
C HIS A 2 6.27 -8.43 -3.87
N ILE A 3 5.27 -7.59 -3.68
CA ILE A 3 4.32 -7.16 -4.71
C ILE A 3 4.36 -5.64 -4.79
N ASN A 4 4.48 -5.13 -6.02
CA ASN A 4 4.27 -3.72 -6.34
C ASN A 4 2.93 -3.59 -7.04
N ALA A 5 1.99 -2.89 -6.41
CA ALA A 5 0.65 -2.68 -6.92
C ALA A 5 0.51 -1.20 -7.32
N ALA A 6 0.43 -0.94 -8.62
CA ALA A 6 0.42 0.42 -9.16
C ALA A 6 -0.70 0.69 -10.16
N GLY A 7 -1.38 -0.35 -10.67
CA GLY A 7 -2.33 -0.15 -11.77
C GLY A 7 -3.68 0.38 -11.31
N SER A 8 -4.20 -0.01 -10.13
CA SER A 8 -5.44 0.59 -9.61
C SER A 8 -5.24 1.98 -9.02
N TYR A 9 -5.95 2.97 -9.55
CA TYR A 9 -5.93 4.37 -9.08
C TYR A 9 -7.34 4.96 -8.87
N SER A 10 -8.39 4.16 -9.03
CA SER A 10 -9.79 4.63 -8.89
C SER A 10 -10.61 3.68 -8.01
N PRO A 11 -11.74 4.16 -7.44
CA PRO A 11 -12.60 3.33 -6.59
C PRO A 11 -13.30 2.19 -7.33
N ALA A 12 -13.25 2.18 -8.66
CA ALA A 12 -13.85 1.14 -9.51
C ALA A 12 -12.82 0.12 -10.02
N MET A 13 -11.52 0.36 -9.84
CA MET A 13 -10.46 -0.47 -10.39
C MET A 13 -9.80 -1.32 -9.31
N HIS A 14 -9.62 -2.61 -9.59
CA HIS A 14 -9.12 -3.58 -8.61
C HIS A 14 -8.19 -4.58 -9.31
N GLU A 15 -6.99 -4.79 -8.77
CA GLU A 15 -5.98 -5.70 -9.33
C GLU A 15 -5.54 -6.79 -8.33
N LEU A 16 -5.67 -6.50 -7.04
CA LEU A 16 -5.29 -7.44 -5.99
C LEU A 16 -6.48 -8.29 -5.54
N PRO A 17 -6.26 -9.51 -5.04
CA PRO A 17 -7.27 -10.24 -4.28
C PRO A 17 -7.66 -9.45 -3.01
N GLU A 18 -8.95 -9.46 -2.65
CA GLU A 18 -9.46 -8.66 -1.54
C GLU A 18 -8.89 -9.05 -0.17
N ASP A 19 -8.50 -10.31 0.00
CA ASP A 19 -7.98 -10.89 1.24
C ASP A 19 -6.45 -10.81 1.34
N ILE A 20 -5.77 -10.22 0.35
CA ILE A 20 -4.31 -10.18 0.29
C ILE A 20 -3.69 -9.53 1.54
N PHE A 21 -4.38 -8.55 2.14
CA PHE A 21 -3.84 -7.84 3.29
C PHE A 21 -3.98 -8.57 4.61
N MET A 22 -4.71 -9.69 4.67
CA MET A 22 -4.86 -10.46 5.91
C MET A 22 -3.53 -11.05 6.40
N ASN A 23 -2.61 -11.37 5.48
CA ASN A 23 -1.35 -12.04 5.78
C ASN A 23 -0.13 -11.34 5.15
N THR A 24 -0.22 -10.02 4.94
CA THR A 24 0.85 -9.24 4.33
C THR A 24 1.12 -7.94 5.09
N SER A 25 2.33 -7.41 4.95
CA SER A 25 2.67 -6.07 5.40
C SER A 25 2.46 -5.08 4.26
N LEU A 26 1.50 -4.17 4.44
CA LEU A 26 1.14 -3.12 3.49
C LEU A 26 1.95 -1.84 3.76
N PHE A 27 2.64 -1.36 2.74
CA PHE A 27 3.27 -0.05 2.67
C PHE A 27 2.63 0.75 1.55
N VAL A 28 2.49 2.07 1.72
CA VAL A 28 1.87 2.94 0.71
C VAL A 28 2.77 4.11 0.31
N ASP A 29 2.49 4.77 -0.81
CA ASP A 29 3.17 6.02 -1.18
C ASP A 29 2.69 7.20 -0.32
N HIS A 30 1.37 7.41 -0.27
CA HIS A 30 0.71 8.45 0.50
C HIS A 30 -0.61 7.93 1.05
N LYS A 31 -0.73 7.95 2.38
CA LYS A 31 -1.84 7.36 3.12
C LYS A 31 -3.17 7.94 2.68
N GLU A 32 -3.29 9.27 2.66
CA GLU A 32 -4.57 9.90 2.35
C GLU A 32 -5.05 9.55 0.94
N SER A 33 -4.16 9.58 -0.05
CA SER A 33 -4.50 9.24 -1.43
C SER A 33 -4.88 7.76 -1.56
N CYS A 34 -4.04 6.85 -1.03
CA CYS A 34 -4.29 5.42 -1.11
C CYS A 34 -5.61 4.99 -0.42
N PHE A 35 -5.92 5.58 0.74
CA PHE A 35 -7.12 5.25 1.52
C PHE A 35 -8.39 5.99 1.06
N SER A 36 -8.32 6.80 0.01
CA SER A 36 -9.49 7.53 -0.54
C SER A 36 -9.75 7.27 -2.02
N SER A 37 -8.80 6.71 -2.77
CA SER A 37 -8.86 6.69 -4.24
C SER A 37 -8.86 5.32 -4.91
N THR A 38 -8.36 4.24 -4.30
CA THR A 38 -8.16 2.95 -4.98
C THR A 38 -9.00 1.83 -4.38
N ALA A 39 -9.69 1.07 -5.24
CA ALA A 39 -10.50 -0.07 -4.78
C ALA A 39 -9.63 -1.19 -4.16
N ASP A 40 -8.35 -1.28 -4.51
CA ASP A 40 -7.39 -2.21 -3.90
C ASP A 40 -7.34 -2.03 -2.37
N ILE A 41 -7.56 -0.83 -1.84
CA ILE A 41 -7.59 -0.58 -0.39
C ILE A 41 -9.01 -0.41 0.14
N LEU A 42 -9.86 0.33 -0.59
CA LEU A 42 -11.21 0.65 -0.12
C LEU A 42 -12.06 -0.60 0.08
N VAL A 43 -12.01 -1.55 -0.87
CA VAL A 43 -12.84 -2.77 -0.79
C VAL A 43 -12.42 -3.68 0.37
N PRO A 44 -11.13 -4.02 0.55
CA PRO A 44 -10.69 -4.76 1.74
C PRO A 44 -10.97 -4.04 3.05
N LEU A 45 -10.83 -2.71 3.09
CA LEU A 45 -11.09 -1.92 4.29
C LEU A 45 -12.57 -1.98 4.70
N GLU A 46 -13.49 -1.79 3.75
CA GLU A 46 -14.94 -1.90 3.99
C GLU A 46 -15.36 -3.31 4.44
N LYS A 47 -14.67 -4.34 3.92
CA LYS A 47 -14.92 -5.75 4.26
C LYS A 47 -14.23 -6.22 5.55
N GLY A 48 -13.41 -5.37 6.19
CA GLY A 48 -12.61 -5.75 7.36
C GLY A 48 -11.48 -6.74 7.05
N LEU A 49 -11.05 -6.82 5.78
CA LEU A 49 -9.97 -7.68 5.29
C LEU A 49 -8.60 -6.98 5.27
N LEU A 50 -8.54 -5.73 5.76
CA LEU A 50 -7.31 -4.98 6.00
C LEU A 50 -7.17 -4.67 7.50
N PRO A 51 -6.56 -5.57 8.29
CA PRO A 51 -6.27 -5.30 9.69
C PRO A 51 -5.34 -4.08 9.83
N THR A 52 -5.63 -3.19 10.78
CA THR A 52 -4.86 -1.95 10.98
C THR A 52 -3.39 -2.21 11.25
N GLU A 53 -3.07 -3.31 11.93
CA GLU A 53 -1.71 -3.76 12.21
C GLU A 53 -0.92 -4.17 10.95
N ASN A 54 -1.61 -4.53 9.87
CA ASN A 54 -0.99 -4.93 8.62
C ASN A 54 -0.60 -3.73 7.76
N TYR A 55 -1.21 -2.56 7.98
CA TYR A 55 -0.69 -1.29 7.49
C TYR A 55 0.56 -0.87 8.28
N LYS A 56 1.72 -0.83 7.60
CA LYS A 56 3.02 -0.54 8.22
C LYS A 56 3.44 0.92 8.10
N GLY A 57 2.87 1.68 7.16
CA GLY A 57 3.16 3.11 6.97
C GLY A 57 3.47 3.50 5.53
N GLU A 58 4.01 4.71 5.37
CA GLU A 58 4.39 5.27 4.08
C GLU A 58 5.84 4.94 3.72
N ILE A 59 6.13 4.87 2.41
CA ILE A 59 7.48 4.57 1.89
C ILE A 59 8.52 5.60 2.33
N GLY A 60 8.12 6.87 2.50
CA GLY A 60 9.00 7.93 3.01
C GLY A 60 9.48 7.65 4.44
N ASP A 61 8.58 7.20 5.32
CA ASP A 61 8.95 6.82 6.69
C ASP A 61 9.84 5.58 6.73
N LEU A 62 9.67 4.65 5.79
CA LEU A 62 10.56 3.50 5.63
C LEU A 62 11.97 3.92 5.21
N ILE A 63 12.07 4.79 4.20
CA ILE A 63 13.36 5.32 3.71
C ILE A 63 14.10 6.07 4.82
N LEU A 64 13.37 6.82 5.65
CA LEU A 64 13.92 7.57 6.79
C LEU A 64 14.20 6.68 8.01
N GLY A 65 13.92 5.38 7.97
CA GLY A 65 14.15 4.44 9.07
C GLY A 65 13.24 4.63 10.28
N LYS A 66 12.13 5.37 10.13
CA LYS A 66 11.15 5.60 11.22
C LYS A 66 10.27 4.37 11.45
N ILE A 67 10.04 3.59 10.40
CA ILE A 67 9.33 2.31 10.45
C ILE A 67 10.24 1.19 9.95
N LYS A 68 9.96 -0.04 10.38
CA LYS A 68 10.70 -1.22 9.91
C LYS A 68 10.14 -1.66 8.55
N GLY A 69 11.05 -2.06 7.65
CA GLY A 69 10.68 -2.75 6.42
C GLY A 69 10.40 -4.22 6.67
N ARG A 70 10.72 -5.05 5.69
CA ARG A 70 10.69 -6.52 5.81
C ARG A 70 11.49 -6.98 7.04
N THR A 71 10.87 -7.83 7.85
CA THR A 71 11.40 -8.39 9.10
C THR A 71 11.76 -9.86 9.03
N SER A 72 11.30 -10.58 8.00
CA SER A 72 11.70 -11.97 7.72
C SER A 72 11.65 -12.31 6.23
N ASP A 73 12.37 -13.37 5.84
CA ASP A 73 12.40 -13.86 4.46
C ASP A 73 11.05 -14.43 4.00
N SER A 74 10.30 -15.03 4.94
CA SER A 74 8.97 -15.58 4.71
C SER A 74 7.87 -14.53 4.63
N GLU A 75 8.13 -13.29 5.08
CA GLU A 75 7.14 -12.22 5.05
C GLU A 75 6.69 -11.93 3.61
N ILE A 76 5.42 -11.57 3.42
CA ILE A 76 4.93 -11.07 2.15
C ILE A 76 4.67 -9.58 2.33
N THR A 77 5.24 -8.75 1.46
CA THR A 77 5.10 -7.29 1.53
C THR A 77 4.40 -6.78 0.27
N VAL A 78 3.44 -5.90 0.46
CA VAL A 78 2.76 -5.19 -0.64
C VAL A 78 3.11 -3.72 -0.54
N PHE A 79 3.63 -3.16 -1.63
CA PHE A 79 3.71 -1.72 -1.80
C PHE A 79 2.58 -1.30 -2.73
N LYS A 80 1.67 -0.47 -2.24
CA LYS A 80 0.58 0.13 -3.02
C LYS A 80 0.91 1.58 -3.32
N ASN A 81 0.86 1.97 -4.58
CA ASN A 81 0.94 3.38 -4.97
C ASN A 81 -0.25 3.79 -5.83
N VAL A 82 -0.55 5.08 -5.82
CA VAL A 82 -1.51 5.74 -6.71
C VAL A 82 -0.89 6.93 -7.44
N GLY A 83 0.35 7.28 -7.08
CA GLY A 83 1.09 8.41 -7.63
C GLY A 83 0.85 9.68 -6.81
N ILE A 84 1.92 10.43 -6.57
CA ILE A 84 1.87 11.73 -5.88
C ILE A 84 2.65 12.79 -6.65
N ALA A 85 2.09 14.00 -6.73
CA ALA A 85 2.63 15.09 -7.55
C ALA A 85 4.09 15.47 -7.24
N ILE A 86 4.57 15.22 -6.03
CA ILE A 86 5.98 15.47 -5.68
C ILE A 86 6.94 14.54 -6.43
N GLN A 87 6.52 13.32 -6.79
CA GLN A 87 7.33 12.40 -7.61
C GLN A 87 7.55 12.98 -9.00
N ASP A 88 6.50 13.57 -9.59
CA ASP A 88 6.59 14.25 -10.89
C ASP A 88 7.47 15.50 -10.80
N LEU A 89 7.25 16.33 -9.77
CA LEU A 89 7.98 17.59 -9.57
C LEU A 89 9.49 17.38 -9.44
N ILE A 90 9.93 16.35 -8.74
CA ILE A 90 11.37 16.07 -8.53
C ILE A 90 12.02 15.44 -9.76
N THR A 91 11.23 14.81 -10.64
CA THR A 91 11.75 14.16 -11.85
C THR A 91 11.87 15.12 -13.04
N ALA A 92 11.08 16.20 -13.04
CA ALA A 92 10.93 17.16 -14.13
C ALA A 92 12.23 17.89 -14.55
#